data_AF-A0A090YBT3-F1
#
_entry.id   AF-A0A090YBT3-F1
#
_cell.length_a   1.000
_cell.length_b   1.000
_cell.length_c   1.000
_cell.angle_alpha   90.00
_cell.angle_beta   90.00
_cell.angle_gamma   90.00
#
_symmetry.space_group_name_H-M   'P 1'
#
loop_
_entity.id
_entity.type
_entity.pdbx_description
1 polymer ?
#
loop_
_entity_poly.entity_id
_entity_poly.type
_entity_poly.pdbx_seq_one_letter_code
_entity_poly.pdbx_strand_id
1 'polypeptide(L)'
;MLGRLAQLFLPVTIVVFALLSILTIPEWNVSNALPIMGNGPVPSLKGAIVPFTWFSGYLLLGLYFPLLSNQRKAAFFVLTAWFGEMITLAASGLVSVFLFGEYAGTLNYPFIEVVRYIGLGEFFQHIDALLLAVWLPGTFIELAAYFYAAVTGMAEWIGLKDYRALAFPLGFLALVVSFWGLSGAADFAHYLATSHVWFDFSLVVFGFILFLTAWIRGKLGALKPNRVQEKDGM
;
A
#
# COMPACT_ATOMS: atom_id res chain seq x y z
N MET A 1 -9.96 8.87 14.57
CA MET A 1 -8.78 8.51 15.38
C MET A 1 -7.63 8.05 14.49
N LEU A 2 -7.80 7.02 13.65
CA LEU A 2 -6.78 6.49 12.74
C LEU A 2 -6.05 7.56 11.91
N GLY A 3 -6.78 8.49 11.27
CA GLY A 3 -6.15 9.56 10.50
C GLY A 3 -5.24 10.51 11.31
N ARG A 4 -5.52 10.72 12.60
CA ARG A 4 -4.65 11.53 13.48
C ARG A 4 -3.40 10.76 13.89
N LEU A 5 -3.52 9.45 14.11
CA LEU A 5 -2.37 8.58 14.35
C LEU A 5 -1.47 8.54 13.12
N ALA A 6 -2.03 8.40 11.92
CA ALA A 6 -1.28 8.44 10.67
C ALA A 6 -0.48 9.73 10.51
N GLN A 7 -1.09 10.89 10.81
CA GLN A 7 -0.43 12.18 10.78
C GLN A 7 0.73 12.30 11.78
N LEU A 8 0.63 11.63 12.94
CA LEU A 8 1.68 11.62 13.95
C LEU A 8 2.84 10.69 13.56
N PHE A 9 2.54 9.50 13.04
CA PHE A 9 3.55 8.49 12.73
C PHE A 9 4.28 8.77 11.43
N LEU A 10 3.62 9.33 10.40
CA LEU A 10 4.24 9.53 9.08
C LEU A 10 5.55 10.34 9.12
N PRO A 11 5.65 11.50 9.81
CA PRO A 11 6.92 12.23 9.90
C PRO A 11 8.02 11.42 10.59
N VAL A 12 7.67 10.69 11.65
CA VAL A 12 8.60 9.81 12.37
C VAL A 12 9.11 8.72 11.43
N THR A 13 8.23 8.14 10.61
CA THR A 13 8.61 7.14 9.61
C THR A 13 9.59 7.66 8.59
N ILE A 14 9.33 8.85 8.03
CA ILE A 14 10.23 9.47 7.05
C ILE A 14 11.60 9.77 7.68
N VAL A 15 11.62 10.31 8.91
CA VAL A 15 12.86 10.64 9.61
C VAL A 15 13.68 9.39 9.91
N VAL A 16 13.06 8.32 10.42
CA VAL A 16 13.76 7.07 10.73
C VAL A 16 14.25 6.39 9.45
N PHE A 17 13.44 6.33 8.39
CA PHE A 17 13.89 5.81 7.10
C PHE A 17 15.10 6.59 6.54
N ALA A 18 15.05 7.92 6.59
CA ALA A 18 16.13 8.77 6.14
C ALA A 18 17.40 8.57 6.99
N LEU A 19 17.27 8.51 8.32
CA LEU A 19 18.38 8.27 9.24
C LEU A 19 19.06 6.94 8.95
N LEU A 20 18.30 5.85 8.85
CA LEU A 20 18.82 4.51 8.57
C LEU A 20 19.53 4.46 7.21
N SER A 21 18.98 5.12 6.19
CA SER A 21 19.61 5.22 4.87
C SER A 21 20.93 6.02 4.95
N ILE A 22 20.94 7.17 5.63
CA ILE A 22 22.12 8.04 5.76
C ILE A 22 23.27 7.33 6.48
N LEU A 23 22.99 6.56 7.53
CA LEU A 23 24.01 5.84 8.29
C LEU A 23 24.79 4.82 7.43
N THR A 24 24.19 4.34 6.35
CA THR A 24 24.84 3.36 5.44
C THR A 24 25.62 4.00 4.30
N ILE A 25 25.49 5.31 4.07
CA ILE A 25 26.16 6.02 2.96
C ILE A 25 27.67 5.74 2.86
N PRO A 26 28.45 5.69 3.96
CA PRO A 26 29.89 5.43 3.89
C PRO A 26 30.26 4.10 3.22
N GLU A 27 29.34 3.13 3.25
CA GLU A 27 29.54 1.76 2.77
C GLU A 27 28.94 1.54 1.36
N TRP A 28 28.34 2.57 0.77
CA TRP A 28 27.71 2.47 -0.54
C TRP A 28 28.75 2.38 -1.65
N ASN A 29 28.63 1.33 -2.46
CA ASN A 29 29.31 1.27 -3.75
C ASN A 29 28.30 1.52 -4.88
N VAL A 30 28.27 2.75 -5.39
CA VAL A 30 27.32 3.16 -6.45
C VAL A 30 27.56 2.40 -7.76
N SER A 31 28.77 1.89 -8.00
CA SER A 31 29.07 1.07 -9.17
C SER A 31 28.30 -0.25 -9.17
N ASN A 32 27.81 -0.72 -8.01
CA ASN A 32 26.96 -1.90 -7.92
C ASN A 32 25.61 -1.76 -8.65
N ALA A 33 25.15 -0.54 -8.93
CA ALA A 33 23.94 -0.32 -9.72
C ALA A 33 24.19 -0.41 -11.24
N LEU A 34 25.46 -0.51 -11.66
CA LEU A 34 25.85 -0.58 -13.07
C LEU A 34 26.20 -2.02 -13.48
N PRO A 35 25.88 -2.43 -14.72
CA PRO A 35 25.06 -1.70 -15.70
C PRO A 35 23.57 -1.73 -15.35
N ILE A 36 22.91 -0.57 -15.43
CA ILE A 36 21.46 -0.48 -15.24
C ILE A 36 20.77 -1.26 -16.37
N MET A 37 19.95 -2.24 -16.01
CA MET A 37 19.26 -3.13 -16.96
C MET A 37 20.20 -3.86 -17.94
N GLY A 38 21.39 -4.30 -17.47
CA GLY A 38 22.36 -5.04 -18.31
C GLY A 38 21.81 -6.31 -18.96
N ASN A 39 20.87 -6.99 -18.29
CA ASN A 39 20.16 -8.17 -18.81
C ASN A 39 18.86 -7.82 -19.57
N GLY A 40 18.73 -6.56 -20.01
CA GLY A 40 17.51 -6.00 -20.59
C GLY A 40 16.48 -5.56 -19.54
N PRO A 41 15.34 -4.99 -19.98
CA PRO A 41 14.31 -4.46 -19.08
C PRO A 41 13.42 -5.55 -18.45
N VAL A 42 13.35 -6.74 -19.06
CA VAL A 42 12.41 -7.81 -18.65
C VAL A 42 12.62 -8.27 -17.20
N PRO A 43 13.86 -8.53 -16.71
CA PRO A 43 14.08 -8.90 -15.31
C PRO A 43 13.64 -7.81 -14.33
N SER A 44 13.88 -6.53 -14.67
CA SER A 44 13.46 -5.40 -13.83
C SER A 44 11.94 -5.28 -13.76
N LEU A 45 11.25 -5.44 -14.90
CA LEU A 45 9.79 -5.44 -14.94
C LEU A 45 9.19 -6.60 -14.15
N LYS A 46 9.77 -7.80 -14.23
CA LYS A 46 9.33 -8.95 -13.43
C LYS A 46 9.51 -8.70 -11.93
N GLY A 47 10.66 -8.15 -11.51
CA GLY A 47 10.92 -7.79 -10.12
C GLY A 47 9.98 -6.70 -9.59
N ALA A 48 9.50 -5.81 -10.47
CA ALA A 48 8.56 -4.76 -10.11
C ALA A 48 7.11 -5.24 -9.90
N ILE A 49 6.74 -6.47 -10.32
CA ILE A 49 5.35 -6.96 -10.23
C ILE A 49 4.84 -6.98 -8.79
N VAL A 50 5.62 -7.56 -7.86
CA VAL A 50 5.21 -7.67 -6.45
C VAL A 50 5.05 -6.29 -5.79
N PRO A 51 6.06 -5.39 -5.80
CA PRO A 51 5.90 -4.06 -5.19
C PRO A 51 4.86 -3.19 -5.92
N PHE A 52 4.61 -3.42 -7.22
CA PHE A 52 3.52 -2.74 -7.91
C PHE A 52 2.15 -3.09 -7.32
N THR A 53 1.97 -4.29 -6.78
CA THR A 53 0.67 -4.68 -6.24
C THR A 53 0.31 -3.95 -4.95
N TRP A 54 1.30 -3.42 -4.21
CA TRP A 54 1.07 -2.63 -2.99
C TRP A 54 0.29 -1.34 -3.26
N PHE A 55 0.36 -0.83 -4.50
CA PHE A 55 -0.45 0.31 -4.92
C PHE A 55 -1.95 -0.01 -5.13
N SER A 56 -2.36 -1.28 -5.06
CA SER A 56 -3.78 -1.67 -5.14
C SER A 56 -4.61 -1.05 -4.01
N GLY A 57 -4.00 -0.86 -2.84
CA GLY A 57 -4.63 -0.29 -1.65
C GLY A 57 -5.20 1.12 -1.85
N TYR A 58 -4.64 1.91 -2.77
CA TYR A 58 -5.15 3.25 -3.09
C TYR A 58 -6.56 3.22 -3.69
N LEU A 59 -6.97 2.12 -4.33
CA LEU A 59 -8.33 1.97 -4.83
C LEU A 59 -9.34 1.90 -3.69
N LEU A 60 -8.95 1.31 -2.55
CA LEU A 60 -9.78 1.23 -1.36
C LEU A 60 -9.99 2.62 -0.73
N LEU A 61 -9.11 3.59 -0.97
CA LEU A 61 -9.34 4.99 -0.57
C LEU A 61 -10.58 5.60 -1.21
N GLY A 62 -11.04 5.07 -2.35
CA GLY A 62 -12.31 5.44 -2.97
C GLY A 62 -13.52 5.24 -2.05
N LEU A 63 -13.49 4.20 -1.20
CA LEU A 63 -14.55 3.94 -0.21
C LEU A 63 -14.63 5.04 0.86
N TYR A 64 -13.52 5.73 1.11
CA TYR A 64 -13.45 6.84 2.06
C TYR A 64 -13.80 8.18 1.45
N PHE A 65 -13.89 8.28 0.12
CA PHE A 65 -14.16 9.54 -0.57
C PHE A 65 -15.41 10.29 -0.08
N PRO A 66 -16.56 9.63 0.19
CA PRO A 66 -17.74 10.29 0.73
C PRO A 66 -17.53 10.85 2.16
N LEU A 67 -16.55 10.31 2.90
CA LEU A 67 -16.24 10.69 4.27
C LEU A 67 -15.28 11.89 4.34
N LEU A 68 -14.73 12.34 3.21
CA LEU A 68 -13.76 13.43 3.17
C LEU A 68 -14.44 14.79 3.36
N SER A 69 -13.90 15.59 4.27
CA SER A 69 -14.34 16.97 4.50
C SER A 69 -14.09 17.89 3.30
N ASN A 70 -13.05 17.62 2.50
CA ASN A 70 -12.73 18.37 1.29
C ASN A 70 -12.35 17.43 0.13
N GLN A 71 -13.37 17.02 -0.61
CA GLN A 71 -13.23 16.14 -1.78
C GLN A 71 -12.38 16.75 -2.90
N ARG A 72 -12.31 18.09 -3.03
CA ARG A 72 -11.50 18.75 -4.08
C ARG A 72 -10.00 18.51 -3.90
N LYS A 73 -9.54 18.32 -2.67
CA LYS A 73 -8.13 18.04 -2.36
C LYS A 73 -7.80 16.55 -2.35
N ALA A 74 -8.79 15.67 -2.47
CA ALA A 74 -8.59 14.23 -2.36
C ALA A 74 -7.55 13.71 -3.37
N ALA A 75 -7.69 14.09 -4.65
CA ALA A 75 -6.77 13.69 -5.70
C ALA A 75 -5.33 14.15 -5.42
N PHE A 76 -5.15 15.38 -4.94
CA PHE A 76 -3.83 15.89 -4.58
C PHE A 76 -3.18 15.04 -3.49
N PHE A 77 -3.89 14.77 -2.39
CA PHE A 77 -3.33 13.96 -1.29
C PHE A 77 -3.06 12.50 -1.70
N VAL A 78 -3.96 11.90 -2.48
CA VAL A 78 -3.77 10.53 -2.99
C VAL A 78 -2.54 10.47 -3.90
N LEU A 79 -2.38 11.41 -4.83
CA LEU A 79 -1.21 11.44 -5.71
C LEU A 79 0.07 11.73 -4.92
N THR A 80 0.07 12.64 -3.95
CA THR A 80 1.24 12.89 -3.11
C THR A 80 1.65 11.63 -2.33
N ALA A 81 0.69 10.90 -1.76
CA ALA A 81 0.97 9.64 -1.07
C ALA A 81 1.52 8.58 -2.04
N TRP A 82 0.88 8.42 -3.20
CA TRP A 82 1.30 7.48 -4.25
C TRP A 82 2.74 7.73 -4.73
N PHE A 83 3.08 8.98 -5.03
CA PHE A 83 4.45 9.35 -5.40
C PHE A 83 5.43 9.19 -4.22
N GLY A 84 5.01 9.50 -2.99
CA GLY A 84 5.82 9.32 -1.79
C GLY A 84 6.19 7.85 -1.55
N GLU A 85 5.25 6.94 -1.71
CA GLU A 85 5.49 5.50 -1.64
C GLU A 85 6.43 5.03 -2.74
N MET A 86 6.18 5.45 -4.00
CA MET A 86 7.04 5.12 -5.13
C MET A 86 8.50 5.55 -4.89
N ILE A 87 8.71 6.77 -4.39
CA ILE A 87 10.05 7.29 -4.07
C ILE A 87 10.69 6.48 -2.94
N THR A 88 9.93 6.15 -1.89
CA THR A 88 10.46 5.41 -0.73
C THR A 88 10.85 3.98 -1.12
N LEU A 89 10.02 3.30 -1.93
CA LEU A 89 10.32 1.97 -2.46
C LEU A 89 11.57 2.00 -3.36
N ALA A 90 11.63 2.93 -4.31
CA ALA A 90 12.77 3.08 -5.20
C ALA A 90 14.06 3.38 -4.42
N ALA A 91 14.00 4.28 -3.44
CA ALA A 91 15.12 4.60 -2.57
C ALA A 91 15.57 3.37 -1.78
N SER A 92 14.66 2.64 -1.15
CA SER A 92 15.00 1.44 -0.37
C SER A 92 15.67 0.36 -1.23
N GLY A 93 15.21 0.16 -2.47
CA GLY A 93 15.82 -0.75 -3.43
C GLY A 93 17.22 -0.30 -3.87
N LEU A 94 17.39 0.99 -4.17
CA LEU A 94 18.69 1.55 -4.55
C LEU A 94 19.71 1.44 -3.42
N VAL A 95 19.34 1.79 -2.18
CA VAL A 95 20.22 1.64 -1.01
C VAL A 95 20.65 0.18 -0.86
N SER A 96 19.73 -0.76 -1.04
CA SER A 96 20.02 -2.20 -0.95
C SER A 96 21.00 -2.65 -2.05
N VAL A 97 20.84 -2.15 -3.29
CA VAL A 97 21.75 -2.44 -4.40
C VAL A 97 23.12 -1.79 -4.20
N PHE A 98 23.18 -0.55 -3.70
CA PHE A 98 24.47 0.10 -3.43
C PHE A 98 25.29 -0.65 -2.39
N LEU A 99 24.63 -1.21 -1.38
CA LEU A 99 25.30 -1.95 -0.31
C LEU A 99 25.65 -3.39 -0.70
N PHE A 100 24.70 -4.13 -1.29
CA PHE A 100 24.84 -5.57 -1.51
C PHE A 100 25.09 -5.98 -2.97
N GLY A 101 24.93 -5.07 -3.93
CA GLY A 101 25.02 -5.36 -5.36
C GLY A 101 24.04 -6.45 -5.80
N GLU A 102 24.51 -7.39 -6.62
CA GLU A 102 23.68 -8.47 -7.16
C GLU A 102 23.05 -9.34 -6.06
N TYR A 103 23.70 -9.45 -4.90
CA TYR A 103 23.17 -10.21 -3.76
C TYR A 103 21.84 -9.64 -3.24
N ALA A 104 21.58 -8.34 -3.44
CA ALA A 104 20.31 -7.71 -3.06
C ALA A 104 19.09 -8.41 -3.68
N GLY A 105 19.22 -8.97 -4.89
CA GLY A 105 18.15 -9.68 -5.59
C GLY A 105 17.80 -11.06 -5.00
N THR A 106 18.64 -11.59 -4.11
CA THR A 106 18.41 -12.87 -3.42
C THR A 106 17.72 -12.71 -2.07
N LEU A 107 17.62 -11.48 -1.58
CA LEU A 107 17.05 -11.16 -0.27
C LEU A 107 15.54 -10.97 -0.38
N ASN A 108 14.77 -11.59 0.53
CA ASN A 108 13.32 -11.40 0.60
C ASN A 108 12.94 -9.97 1.02
N TYR A 109 13.73 -9.37 1.92
CA TYR A 109 13.52 -8.01 2.43
C TYR A 109 14.85 -7.25 2.42
N PRO A 110 15.33 -6.81 1.24
CA PRO A 110 16.68 -6.26 1.10
C PRO A 110 16.95 -5.07 2.03
N PHE A 111 15.97 -4.18 2.20
CA PHE A 111 16.12 -3.02 3.09
C PHE A 111 16.16 -3.39 4.58
N ILE A 112 15.53 -4.50 5.00
CA ILE A 112 15.67 -4.99 6.38
C ILE A 112 17.12 -5.45 6.61
N GLU A 113 17.72 -6.12 5.63
CA GLU A 113 19.13 -6.51 5.71
C GLU A 113 20.08 -5.31 5.70
N VAL A 114 19.75 -4.24 4.95
CA VAL A 114 20.48 -2.96 5.05
C VAL A 114 20.46 -2.45 6.49
N VAL A 115 19.30 -2.49 7.16
CA VAL A 115 19.19 -2.02 8.54
C VAL A 115 19.94 -2.93 9.52
N ARG A 116 19.92 -4.24 9.31
CA ARG A 116 20.69 -5.23 10.11
C ARG A 116 22.19 -5.08 9.92
N TYR A 117 22.62 -4.62 8.75
CA TYR A 117 24.02 -4.32 8.47
C TYR A 117 24.54 -3.13 9.29
N ILE A 118 23.66 -2.20 9.72
CA ILE A 118 24.04 -1.08 10.58
C ILE A 118 24.42 -1.62 11.96
N GLY A 119 25.72 -1.78 12.21
CA GLY A 119 26.29 -2.02 13.53
C GLY A 119 26.94 -0.75 14.06
N LEU A 120 26.27 -0.05 14.99
CA LEU A 120 26.90 1.09 15.69
C LEU A 120 27.72 0.58 16.89
N GLY A 121 28.91 0.06 16.60
CA GLY A 121 29.84 -0.50 17.59
C GLY A 121 29.29 -1.74 18.31
N GLU A 122 29.78 -2.03 19.51
CA GLU A 122 29.41 -3.21 20.31
C GLU A 122 28.02 -3.09 20.97
N PHE A 123 27.44 -1.88 21.07
CA PHE A 123 26.29 -1.61 21.95
C PHE A 123 24.93 -1.54 21.24
N PHE A 124 24.90 -1.13 19.97
CA PHE A 124 23.66 -0.93 19.20
C PHE A 124 23.55 -1.97 18.08
N GLN A 125 23.35 -3.23 18.47
CA GLN A 125 23.24 -4.36 17.53
C GLN A 125 21.81 -4.65 17.06
N HIS A 126 20.79 -4.06 17.69
CA HIS A 126 19.37 -4.29 17.39
C HIS A 126 18.70 -3.04 16.79
N ILE A 127 19.35 -2.44 15.78
CA ILE A 127 18.83 -1.26 15.07
C ILE A 127 17.59 -1.62 14.23
N ASP A 128 17.42 -2.90 13.90
CA ASP A 128 16.21 -3.43 13.28
C ASP A 128 14.95 -3.22 14.14
N ALA A 129 15.08 -3.17 15.47
CA ALA A 129 13.97 -2.82 16.36
C ALA A 129 13.44 -1.39 16.12
N LEU A 130 14.31 -0.44 15.73
CA LEU A 130 13.88 0.93 15.39
C LEU A 130 13.05 0.96 14.10
N LEU A 131 13.44 0.15 13.10
CA LEU A 131 12.65 -0.02 11.89
C LEU A 131 11.27 -0.60 12.23
N LEU A 132 11.23 -1.68 13.03
CA LEU A 132 9.97 -2.33 13.43
C LEU A 132 9.07 -1.41 14.26
N ALA A 133 9.65 -0.61 15.18
CA ALA A 133 8.90 0.32 16.02
C ALA A 133 8.12 1.38 15.21
N VAL A 134 8.61 1.69 14.01
CA VAL A 134 8.02 2.68 13.11
C VAL A 134 7.14 2.03 12.06
N TRP A 135 7.49 0.82 11.61
CA TRP A 135 6.76 0.09 10.59
C TRP A 135 5.45 -0.50 11.13
N LEU A 136 5.48 -1.12 12.32
CA LEU A 136 4.31 -1.79 12.91
C LEU A 136 3.10 -0.86 13.13
N PRO A 137 3.25 0.38 13.65
CA PRO A 137 2.13 1.30 13.74
C PRO A 137 1.52 1.64 12.38
N GLY A 138 2.35 1.78 11.35
CA GLY A 138 1.90 2.03 9.98
C GLY A 138 1.04 0.87 9.45
N THR A 139 1.58 -0.35 9.55
CA THR A 139 0.85 -1.58 9.17
C THR A 139 -0.44 -1.74 9.97
N PHE A 140 -0.44 -1.41 11.26
CA PHE A 140 -1.65 -1.45 12.08
C PHE A 140 -2.71 -0.45 11.60
N ILE A 141 -2.33 0.77 11.26
CA ILE A 141 -3.24 1.79 10.74
C ILE A 141 -3.83 1.36 9.40
N GLU A 142 -3.00 0.80 8.52
CA GLU A 142 -3.42 0.27 7.22
C GLU A 142 -4.40 -0.89 7.39
N LEU A 143 -4.07 -1.88 8.23
CA LEU A 143 -4.93 -3.02 8.50
C LEU A 143 -6.27 -2.57 9.12
N ALA A 144 -6.25 -1.60 10.04
CA ALA A 144 -7.46 -1.03 10.62
C ALA A 144 -8.32 -0.31 9.57
N ALA A 145 -7.71 0.33 8.58
CA ALA A 145 -8.43 0.94 7.45
C ALA A 145 -9.04 -0.15 6.55
N TYR A 146 -8.32 -1.20 6.19
CA TYR A 146 -8.91 -2.29 5.41
C TYR A 146 -10.04 -2.99 6.15
N PHE A 147 -9.87 -3.21 7.45
CA PHE A 147 -10.90 -3.80 8.28
C PHE A 147 -12.15 -2.93 8.37
N TYR A 148 -12.00 -1.63 8.59
CA TYR A 148 -13.13 -0.69 8.59
C TYR A 148 -13.88 -0.74 7.25
N ALA A 149 -13.14 -0.66 6.13
CA ALA A 149 -13.71 -0.72 4.79
C ALA A 149 -14.48 -2.04 4.54
N ALA A 150 -13.93 -3.18 5.00
CA ALA A 150 -14.59 -4.47 4.87
C ALA A 150 -15.88 -4.54 5.69
N VAL A 151 -15.87 -4.05 6.93
CA VAL A 151 -17.04 -4.08 7.82
C VAL A 151 -18.14 -3.15 7.31
N THR A 152 -17.81 -1.92 6.90
CA THR A 152 -18.80 -0.98 6.35
C THR A 152 -19.32 -1.43 4.99
N GLY A 153 -18.44 -1.91 4.10
CA GLY A 153 -18.83 -2.43 2.80
C GLY A 153 -19.75 -3.64 2.90
N MET A 154 -19.46 -4.57 3.82
CA MET A 154 -20.36 -5.71 4.08
C MET A 154 -21.70 -5.25 4.66
N ALA A 155 -21.70 -4.29 5.60
CA ALA A 155 -22.93 -3.75 6.16
C ALA A 155 -23.83 -3.14 5.08
N GLU A 156 -23.26 -2.35 4.17
CA GLU A 156 -23.98 -1.79 3.03
C GLU A 156 -24.51 -2.88 2.08
N TRP A 157 -23.70 -3.91 1.81
CA TRP A 157 -24.09 -5.00 0.91
C TRP A 157 -25.30 -5.79 1.42
N ILE A 158 -25.37 -6.04 2.73
CA ILE A 158 -26.49 -6.76 3.34
C ILE A 158 -27.63 -5.83 3.82
N GLY A 159 -27.52 -4.51 3.62
CA GLY A 159 -28.53 -3.54 4.02
C GLY A 159 -28.61 -3.27 5.53
N LEU A 160 -27.52 -3.49 6.26
CA LEU A 160 -27.44 -3.28 7.71
C LEU A 160 -27.17 -1.81 8.04
N LYS A 161 -28.03 -1.21 8.88
CA LYS A 161 -27.89 0.20 9.28
C LYS A 161 -26.71 0.48 10.21
N ASP A 162 -26.34 -0.49 11.05
CA ASP A 162 -25.22 -0.36 12.00
C ASP A 162 -24.13 -1.40 11.69
N TYR A 163 -23.01 -0.91 11.15
CA TYR A 163 -21.85 -1.74 10.80
C TYR A 163 -21.20 -2.40 12.03
N ARG A 164 -21.40 -1.85 13.25
CA ARG A 164 -20.73 -2.33 14.47
C ARG A 164 -21.11 -3.77 14.81
N ALA A 165 -22.32 -4.20 14.43
CA ALA A 165 -22.76 -5.58 14.62
C ALA A 165 -21.92 -6.58 13.81
N LEU A 166 -21.30 -6.16 12.71
CA LEU A 166 -20.40 -6.99 11.89
C LEU A 166 -18.93 -6.91 12.31
N ALA A 167 -18.55 -5.90 13.11
CA ALA A 167 -17.15 -5.71 13.51
C ALA A 167 -16.62 -6.92 14.29
N PHE A 168 -17.36 -7.45 15.26
CA PHE A 168 -16.88 -8.61 16.01
C PHE A 168 -16.84 -9.90 15.18
N PRO A 169 -17.91 -10.29 14.45
CA PRO A 169 -17.89 -11.49 13.60
C PRO A 169 -16.78 -11.48 12.54
N LEU A 170 -16.62 -10.36 11.82
CA LEU A 170 -15.58 -10.27 10.78
C LEU A 170 -14.17 -10.21 11.37
N GLY A 171 -14.00 -9.58 12.54
CA GLY A 171 -12.71 -9.56 13.24
C GLY A 171 -12.31 -10.95 13.73
N PHE A 172 -13.26 -11.69 14.29
CA PHE A 172 -13.04 -13.09 14.69
C PHE A 172 -12.72 -13.97 13.49
N LEU A 173 -13.45 -13.82 12.38
CA LEU A 173 -13.17 -14.55 11.14
C LEU A 173 -11.77 -14.24 10.61
N ALA A 174 -11.36 -12.97 10.57
CA ALA A 174 -10.03 -12.56 10.14
C ALA A 174 -8.93 -13.20 11.00
N LEU A 175 -9.15 -13.27 12.32
CA LEU A 175 -8.23 -13.92 13.25
C LEU A 175 -8.14 -15.43 12.98
N VAL A 176 -9.27 -16.13 12.82
CA VAL A 176 -9.28 -17.57 12.48
C VAL A 176 -8.53 -17.83 11.17
N VAL A 177 -8.78 -17.03 10.13
CA VAL A 177 -8.11 -17.16 8.83
C VAL A 177 -6.61 -16.91 8.95
N SER A 178 -6.17 -15.98 9.81
CA SER A 178 -4.74 -15.71 10.02
C SER A 178 -3.96 -16.89 10.58
N PHE A 179 -4.61 -17.78 11.34
CA PHE A 179 -3.97 -19.01 11.85
C PHE A 179 -3.95 -20.14 10.83
N TRP A 180 -4.81 -20.08 9.80
CA TRP A 180 -5.04 -21.20 8.90
C TRP A 180 -4.22 -21.13 7.61
N GLY A 181 -3.87 -19.92 7.15
CA GLY A 181 -3.41 -19.70 5.78
C GLY A 181 -1.91 -19.89 5.50
N LEU A 182 -1.02 -19.64 6.45
CA LEU A 182 0.43 -19.54 6.19
C LEU A 182 1.24 -20.17 7.32
N SER A 183 1.87 -21.31 7.06
CA SER A 183 2.54 -22.11 8.09
C SER A 183 4.01 -21.73 8.31
N GLY A 184 4.59 -20.91 7.43
CA GLY A 184 5.95 -20.40 7.58
C GLY A 184 6.35 -19.32 6.57
N ALA A 185 7.58 -18.80 6.71
CA ALA A 185 8.10 -17.72 5.87
C ALA A 185 8.18 -18.07 4.37
N ALA A 186 8.46 -19.35 4.05
CA ALA A 186 8.51 -19.83 2.67
C ALA A 186 7.11 -19.80 2.01
N ASP A 187 6.08 -20.24 2.73
CA ASP A 187 4.69 -20.18 2.26
C ASP A 187 4.25 -18.73 2.05
N PHE A 188 4.67 -17.83 2.95
CA PHE A 188 4.35 -16.41 2.84
C PHE A 188 5.00 -15.77 1.61
N ALA A 189 6.30 -16.05 1.37
CA ALA A 189 6.99 -15.58 0.17
C ALA A 189 6.34 -16.12 -1.11
N HIS A 190 5.93 -17.40 -1.11
CA HIS A 190 5.22 -17.99 -2.24
C HIS A 190 3.86 -17.32 -2.47
N TYR A 191 3.08 -17.08 -1.41
CA TYR A 191 1.81 -16.37 -1.46
C TYR A 191 1.95 -14.97 -2.05
N LEU A 192 2.93 -14.20 -1.58
CA LEU A 192 3.22 -12.84 -2.06
C LEU A 192 3.59 -12.83 -3.56
N ALA A 193 4.31 -13.84 -4.03
CA ALA A 193 4.73 -13.95 -5.43
C ALA A 193 3.64 -14.49 -6.37
N THR A 194 2.57 -15.08 -5.83
CA THR A 194 1.54 -15.78 -6.63
C THR A 194 0.14 -15.27 -6.32
N SER A 195 -0.54 -15.85 -5.33
CA SER A 195 -1.96 -15.59 -5.03
C SER A 195 -2.23 -14.13 -4.70
N HIS A 196 -1.34 -13.45 -3.98
CA HIS A 196 -1.48 -12.05 -3.62
C HIS A 196 -1.50 -11.14 -4.86
N VAL A 197 -0.60 -11.40 -5.82
CA VAL A 197 -0.54 -10.67 -7.08
C VAL A 197 -1.88 -10.75 -7.83
N TRP A 198 -2.43 -11.96 -7.96
CA TRP A 198 -3.72 -12.15 -8.64
C TRP A 198 -4.88 -11.45 -7.93
N PHE A 199 -4.90 -11.50 -6.59
CA PHE A 199 -5.91 -10.80 -5.80
C PHE A 199 -5.84 -9.28 -6.03
N ASP A 200 -4.67 -8.67 -5.94
CA ASP A 200 -4.50 -7.24 -6.15
C ASP A 200 -4.84 -6.79 -7.57
N PHE A 201 -4.41 -7.56 -8.58
CA PHE A 201 -4.80 -7.27 -9.97
C PHE A 201 -6.32 -7.34 -10.16
N SER A 202 -6.99 -8.27 -9.48
CA SER A 202 -8.46 -8.35 -9.54
C SER A 202 -9.14 -7.11 -8.96
N LEU A 203 -8.58 -6.52 -7.89
CA LEU A 203 -9.07 -5.26 -7.32
C LEU A 203 -8.87 -4.09 -8.29
N VAL A 204 -7.72 -4.04 -8.98
CA VAL A 204 -7.46 -3.02 -10.01
C VAL A 204 -8.44 -3.13 -11.17
N VAL A 205 -8.66 -4.34 -11.68
CA VAL A 205 -9.64 -4.59 -12.75
C VAL A 205 -11.04 -4.19 -12.29
N PHE A 206 -11.44 -4.57 -11.07
CA PHE A 206 -12.75 -4.22 -10.53
C PHE A 206 -12.92 -2.69 -10.38
N GLY A 207 -11.92 -2.00 -9.83
CA GLY A 207 -11.90 -0.54 -9.73
C GLY A 207 -12.00 0.15 -11.09
N PHE A 208 -11.31 -0.39 -12.11
CA PHE A 208 -11.38 0.11 -13.47
C PHE A 208 -12.77 -0.09 -14.10
N ILE A 209 -13.42 -1.23 -13.87
CA ILE A 209 -14.79 -1.48 -14.32
C ILE A 209 -15.77 -0.49 -13.65
N LEU A 210 -15.64 -0.26 -12.34
CA LEU A 210 -16.45 0.74 -11.64
C LEU A 210 -16.25 2.15 -12.21
N PHE A 211 -15.00 2.53 -12.50
CA PHE A 211 -14.69 3.79 -13.14
C PHE A 211 -15.33 3.90 -14.54
N LEU A 212 -15.20 2.88 -15.38
CA LEU A 212 -15.78 2.87 -16.73
C LEU A 212 -17.31 2.97 -16.67
N THR A 213 -17.97 2.22 -15.79
CA THR A 213 -19.43 2.26 -15.66
C THR A 213 -19.91 3.62 -15.17
N ALA A 214 -19.22 4.24 -14.21
CA ALA A 214 -19.51 5.60 -13.74
C ALA A 214 -19.31 6.64 -14.86
N TRP A 215 -18.23 6.52 -15.63
CA TRP A 215 -17.93 7.43 -16.75
C TRP A 215 -18.98 7.33 -17.87
N ILE A 216 -19.36 6.10 -18.25
CA ILE A 216 -20.41 5.84 -19.25
C ILE A 216 -21.75 6.39 -18.76
N ARG A 217 -22.14 6.15 -17.50
CA ARG A 217 -23.37 6.71 -16.91
C ARG A 217 -23.35 8.23 -16.87
N GLY A 218 -22.21 8.85 -16.56
CA GLY A 218 -22.06 10.31 -16.58
C GLY A 218 -22.26 10.90 -17.98
N LYS A 219 -21.70 10.26 -19.01
CA LYS A 219 -21.90 10.65 -20.41
C LYS A 219 -23.34 10.45 -20.88
N LEU A 220 -23.97 9.31 -20.54
CA LEU A 220 -25.38 9.02 -20.88
C LEU A 220 -26.35 9.93 -20.13
N GLY A 221 -26.07 10.30 -18.88
CA GLY A 221 -26.85 11.25 -18.09
C GLY A 221 -26.79 12.67 -18.65
N ALA A 222 -25.63 13.09 -19.14
CA ALA A 222 -25.45 14.36 -19.85
C ALA A 222 -26.16 14.41 -21.22
N LEU A 223 -26.56 13.25 -21.77
CA LEU A 223 -27.27 13.13 -23.05
C LEU A 223 -28.79 13.06 -22.90
N LYS A 224 -29.35 12.98 -21.68
CA LYS A 224 -30.80 13.10 -21.47
C LYS A 224 -31.20 14.59 -21.52
N PRO A 225 -31.97 15.05 -22.52
CA PRO A 225 -32.50 16.41 -22.50
C PRO A 225 -33.52 16.51 -21.35
N ASN A 226 -33.47 17.61 -20.60
CA ASN A 226 -34.50 18.00 -19.64
C ASN A 226 -35.87 17.99 -20.35
N ARG A 227 -36.67 16.96 -20.11
CA ARG A 227 -38.07 16.94 -20.51
C ARG A 227 -38.93 17.18 -19.27
N VAL A 228 -39.81 18.16 -19.44
CA VAL A 228 -40.98 18.53 -18.61
C VAL A 228 -40.72 19.57 -17.51
N GLN A 229 -40.49 20.82 -17.95
CA GLN A 229 -41.11 22.01 -17.34
C GLN A 229 -42.00 22.67 -18.40
N GLU A 230 -43.07 22.00 -18.83
CA GLU A 230 -44.11 22.62 -19.66
C GLU A 230 -45.40 21.78 -19.61
N LYS A 231 -45.98 21.65 -18.43
CA LYS A 231 -47.39 21.26 -18.23
C LYS A 231 -47.86 21.77 -16.87
N ASP A 232 -47.90 23.10 -16.74
CA ASP A 232 -48.75 23.81 -15.78
C ASP A 232 -48.93 25.22 -16.35
N GLY A 233 -49.93 25.33 -17.22
CA GLY A 233 -50.18 26.51 -18.03
C GLY A 233 -51.41 26.30 -18.91
N MET A 234 -52.54 25.90 -18.30
CA MET A 234 -53.90 26.11 -18.78
C MET A 234 -54.87 25.94 -17.61
#